data_AF-A0A954YQU7-F1
#
_entry.id   AF-A0A954YQU7-F1
#
_cell.length_a   1.000
_cell.length_b   1.000
_cell.length_c   1.000
_cell.angle_alpha   90.00
_cell.angle_beta   90.00
_cell.angle_gamma   90.00
#
_symmetry.space_group_name_H-M   'P 1'
#
loop_
_entity.id
_entity.type
_entity.pdbx_description
1 polymer ?
#
loop_
_entity_poly.entity_id
_entity_poly.type
_entity_poly.pdbx_seq_one_letter_code
_entity_poly.pdbx_strand_id
1 'polypeptide(L)'
;MEYWYATLKRYWLHFIAIGLLAICLRRYVALAQWEEKLPEMAVAVFGCVCVLASDEVVDWTGSYGLTRNQWRSYPTWFVRNTGICLLLYAVWGL
;
A
#
# COMPACT_ATOMS: atom_id res chain seq x y z
N MET A 1 14.51 1.91 23.50
CA MET A 1 13.06 1.60 23.42
C MET A 1 12.40 2.15 22.15
N GLU A 2 12.83 3.29 21.61
CA GLU A 2 12.23 3.88 20.38
C GLU A 2 12.30 2.96 19.14
N TYR A 3 13.40 2.24 18.93
CA TYR A 3 13.53 1.30 17.81
C TYR A 3 12.50 0.18 17.85
N TRP A 4 12.14 -0.30 19.05
CA TRP A 4 11.20 -1.40 19.20
C TRP A 4 9.77 -0.96 18.85
N TYR A 5 9.40 0.26 19.25
CA TYR A 5 8.11 0.85 18.92
C TYR A 5 7.95 1.12 17.42
N ALA A 6 8.99 1.63 16.76
CA ALA A 6 8.99 1.87 15.31
C ALA A 6 8.81 0.57 14.50
N THR A 7 9.48 -0.50 14.92
CA THR A 7 9.39 -1.82 14.30
C THR A 7 8.00 -2.43 14.52
N LEU A 8 7.46 -2.38 15.74
CA LEU A 8 6.11 -2.88 16.04
C LEU A 8 5.04 -2.15 15.21
N LYS A 9 5.14 -0.82 15.13
CA LYS A 9 4.21 0.00 14.34
C LYS A 9 4.28 -0.34 12.85
N ARG A 10 5.46 -0.64 12.30
CA ARG A 10 5.64 -1.07 10.91
C ARG A 10 4.96 -2.43 10.67
N TYR A 11 5.20 -3.43 11.52
CA TYR A 11 4.54 -4.74 11.39
C TYR A 11 3.03 -4.65 11.56
N TRP A 12 2.54 -3.83 12.49
CA TRP A 12 1.11 -3.63 12.70
C TRP A 12 0.41 -3.05 11.45
N LEU A 13 1.04 -2.08 10.79
CA LEU A 13 0.54 -1.54 9.52
C LEU A 13 0.51 -2.58 8.41
N HIS A 14 1.48 -3.50 8.37
CA HIS A 14 1.49 -4.59 7.40
C HIS A 14 0.32 -5.56 7.63
N PHE A 15 0.04 -5.92 8.88
CA PHE A 15 -1.11 -6.76 9.22
C PHE A 15 -2.44 -6.09 8.87
N ILE A 16 -2.57 -4.76 9.09
CA ILE A 16 -3.76 -4.01 8.69
C ILE A 16 -3.93 -4.02 7.17
N ALA A 17 -2.87 -3.77 6.41
CA ALA A 17 -2.93 -3.76 4.95
C ALA A 17 -3.32 -5.13 4.37
N ILE A 18 -2.73 -6.21 4.89
CA ILE A 18 -3.08 -7.58 4.50
C ILE A 18 -4.53 -7.90 4.88
N GLY A 19 -4.97 -7.48 6.07
CA GLY A 19 -6.35 -7.65 6.52
C GLY A 19 -7.35 -6.93 5.62
N LEU A 20 -7.08 -5.68 5.24
CA LEU A 20 -7.91 -4.89 4.32
C LEU A 20 -7.98 -5.55 2.93
N LEU A 21 -6.85 -6.02 2.41
CA LEU A 21 -6.81 -6.74 1.14
C LEU A 21 -7.64 -8.03 1.21
N ALA A 22 -7.53 -8.80 2.31
CA ALA A 22 -8.30 -10.03 2.50
C ALA A 22 -9.81 -9.78 2.58
N ILE A 23 -10.24 -8.70 3.25
CA ILE A 23 -11.65 -8.28 3.30
C ILE A 23 -12.15 -7.92 1.89
N CYS A 24 -11.34 -7.16 1.15
CA CYS A 24 -11.65 -6.76 -0.22
C CYS A 24 -11.82 -7.99 -1.13
N LEU A 25 -10.85 -8.92 -1.11
CA LEU A 25 -10.92 -10.19 -1.85
C LEU A 25 -12.12 -11.05 -1.45
N ARG A 26 -12.39 -11.18 -0.14
CA ARG A 26 -13.56 -11.94 0.34
C ARG A 26 -14.87 -11.34 -0.18
N ARG A 27 -15.01 -10.01 -0.19
CA ARG A 27 -16.22 -9.34 -0.71
C ARG A 27 -16.35 -9.54 -2.22
N TYR A 28 -15.26 -9.47 -2.99
CA TYR A 28 -15.29 -9.77 -4.44
C TYR A 28 -15.70 -11.20 -4.75
N VAL A 29 -15.14 -12.18 -4.03
CA VAL A 29 -15.53 -13.60 -4.20
C VAL A 29 -17.00 -13.80 -3.84
N ALA A 30 -17.48 -13.16 -2.77
CA ALA A 30 -18.88 -13.27 -2.35
C ALA A 30 -19.86 -12.64 -3.35
N LEU A 31 -19.48 -11.56 -4.02
CA LEU A 31 -20.32 -10.87 -5.01
C LEU A 31 -20.27 -11.51 -6.40
N ALA A 32 -19.33 -12.44 -6.65
CA ALA A 32 -19.12 -13.10 -7.95
C ALA A 32 -18.89 -12.15 -9.15
N GLN A 33 -18.70 -10.85 -8.92
CA GLN A 33 -18.44 -9.80 -9.93
C GLN A 33 -16.94 -9.59 -10.20
N TRP A 34 -16.15 -10.67 -10.15
CA TRP A 34 -14.69 -10.58 -10.21
C TRP A 34 -14.18 -10.05 -11.55
N GLU A 35 -14.91 -10.24 -12.66
CA GLU A 35 -14.56 -9.73 -13.99
C GLU A 35 -14.81 -8.22 -14.13
N GLU A 36 -15.93 -7.71 -13.62
CA GLU A 36 -16.29 -6.28 -13.70
C GLU A 36 -15.43 -5.41 -12.78
N LYS A 37 -14.87 -6.02 -11.72
CA LYS A 37 -14.14 -5.33 -10.66
C LYS A 37 -12.63 -5.60 -10.64
N LEU A 38 -12.10 -6.11 -11.75
CA LEU A 38 -10.66 -6.26 -11.97
C LEU A 38 -9.85 -4.98 -11.70
N PRO A 39 -10.26 -3.76 -12.15
CA PRO A 39 -9.45 -2.56 -11.93
C PRO A 39 -9.40 -2.18 -10.44
N GLU A 40 -10.49 -2.29 -9.70
CA GLU A 40 -10.50 -2.02 -8.26
C GLU A 40 -9.68 -3.06 -7.48
N MET A 41 -9.69 -4.33 -7.91
CA MET A 41 -8.82 -5.36 -7.35
C MET A 41 -7.34 -5.06 -7.63
N ALA A 42 -6.98 -4.61 -8.83
CA ALA A 42 -5.63 -4.20 -9.17
C ALA A 42 -5.18 -3.00 -8.31
N VAL A 43 -6.06 -2.04 -8.06
CA VAL A 43 -5.81 -0.90 -7.16
C VAL A 43 -5.62 -1.36 -5.71
N ALA A 44 -6.43 -2.30 -5.22
CA ALA A 44 -6.27 -2.86 -3.87
C ALA A 44 -4.93 -3.59 -3.69
N VAL A 45 -4.56 -4.42 -4.67
CA VAL A 45 -3.27 -5.14 -4.66
C VAL A 45 -2.11 -4.16 -4.73
N PHE A 46 -2.16 -3.18 -5.63
CA PHE A 46 -1.14 -2.14 -5.74
C PHE A 46 -1.04 -1.30 -4.44
N GLY A 47 -2.17 -0.95 -3.84
CA GLY A 47 -2.23 -0.27 -2.55
C GLY A 47 -1.56 -1.08 -1.43
N CYS A 48 -1.77 -2.39 -1.41
CA CYS A 48 -1.09 -3.31 -0.47
C CYS A 48 0.43 -3.34 -0.69
N VAL A 49 0.88 -3.44 -1.95
CA VAL A 49 2.30 -3.40 -2.31
C VAL A 49 2.95 -2.07 -1.88
N CYS A 50 2.27 -0.94 -2.09
CA CYS A 50 2.72 0.37 -1.65
C CYS A 50 2.86 0.48 -0.12
N VAL A 51 2.13 -0.31 0.68
CA VAL A 51 2.28 -0.33 2.14
C VAL A 51 3.39 -1.26 2.60
N LEU A 52 3.42 -2.48 2.06
CA LEU A 52 4.33 -3.56 2.45
C LEU A 52 5.76 -3.32 1.94
N ALA A 53 5.87 -2.89 0.69
CA ALA A 53 7.12 -2.69 -0.03
C ALA A 53 7.29 -1.22 -0.45
N SER A 54 6.86 -0.29 0.40
CA SER A 54 6.96 1.16 0.16
C SER A 54 8.36 1.61 -0.24
N ASP A 55 9.39 0.99 0.33
CA ASP A 55 10.80 1.30 0.03
C ASP A 55 11.16 0.85 -1.40
N GLU A 56 10.77 -0.35 -1.81
CA GLU A 56 10.97 -0.88 -3.18
C GLU A 56 10.16 -0.11 -4.24
N VAL A 57 8.93 0.29 -3.91
CA VAL A 57 8.07 1.10 -4.80
C VAL A 57 8.67 2.49 -4.99
N VAL A 58 9.22 3.08 -3.93
CA VAL A 58 9.98 4.34 -4.05
C VAL A 58 11.15 4.14 -5.01
N ASP A 59 11.90 3.04 -4.88
CA ASP A 59 13.04 2.74 -5.75
C ASP A 59 12.63 2.55 -7.22
N TRP A 60 11.46 1.95 -7.50
CA TRP A 60 10.90 1.85 -8.86
C TRP A 60 10.47 3.20 -9.44
N THR A 61 9.95 4.09 -8.60
CA THR A 61 9.57 5.46 -9.01
C THR A 61 10.77 6.42 -9.08
N GLY A 62 11.92 6.02 -8.54
CA GLY A 62 13.15 6.81 -8.39
C GLY A 62 14.10 6.71 -9.59
N SER A 63 13.97 7.67 -10.49
CA SER A 63 14.86 7.93 -11.63
C SER A 63 16.34 8.07 -11.22
N TYR A 64 17.23 7.26 -11.79
CA TYR A 64 18.69 7.21 -11.55
C TYR A 64 19.48 8.48 -11.95
N GLY A 65 18.82 9.61 -12.27
CA GLY A 65 19.41 10.67 -13.09
C GLY A 65 19.90 11.95 -12.42
N LEU A 66 19.20 12.55 -11.45
CA LEU A 66 19.46 13.97 -11.13
C LEU A 66 19.39 14.30 -9.63
N THR A 67 20.59 14.50 -9.06
CA THR A 67 20.93 15.21 -7.80
C THR A 67 20.33 14.73 -6.46
N ARG A 68 21.18 13.96 -5.77
CA ARG A 68 21.16 13.39 -4.40
C ARG A 68 20.68 14.25 -3.21
N ASN A 69 20.44 15.56 -3.37
CA ASN A 69 20.19 16.47 -2.24
C ASN A 69 18.73 16.97 -2.10
N GLN A 70 17.85 16.75 -3.07
CA GLN A 70 16.48 17.32 -3.06
C GLN A 70 15.37 16.37 -2.56
N TRP A 71 15.64 15.07 -2.43
CA TRP A 71 14.72 14.05 -1.89
C TRP A 71 14.88 13.78 -0.38
N ARG A 72 15.52 14.70 0.33
CA ARG A 72 16.06 14.56 1.69
C ARG A 72 15.02 14.56 2.84
N SER A 73 13.78 14.14 2.63
CA SER A 73 12.80 13.97 3.72
C SER A 73 11.69 12.94 3.38
N TYR A 74 12.05 11.65 3.38
CA TYR A 74 11.16 10.47 3.49
C TYR A 74 9.99 10.30 2.49
N PRO A 75 10.27 9.90 1.23
CA PRO A 75 9.23 9.52 0.27
C PRO A 75 8.47 8.22 0.63
N THR A 76 9.07 7.34 1.44
CA THR A 76 8.45 6.07 1.88
C THR A 76 7.15 6.31 2.63
N TRP A 77 7.09 7.35 3.47
CA TRP A 77 5.87 7.69 4.19
C TRP A 77 4.77 8.14 3.23
N PHE A 78 5.11 8.94 2.21
CA PHE A 78 4.14 9.36 1.19
C PHE A 78 3.57 8.16 0.43
N VAL A 79 4.44 7.30 -0.12
CA VAL A 79 4.02 6.09 -0.85
C VAL A 79 3.18 5.16 0.03
N ARG A 80 3.56 4.99 1.30
CA ARG A 80 2.80 4.17 2.25
C ARG A 80 1.42 4.76 2.55
N ASN A 81 1.29 6.08 2.72
CA ASN A 81 -0.03 6.69 2.92
C ASN A 81 -0.89 6.63 1.66
N THR A 82 -0.30 6.83 0.48
CA THR A 82 -1.00 6.63 -0.79
C THR A 82 -1.52 5.19 -0.89
N GLY A 83 -0.72 4.19 -0.52
CA GLY A 83 -1.14 2.79 -0.46
C GLY A 83 -2.33 2.54 0.49
N ILE A 84 -2.31 3.14 1.67
CA ILE A 84 -3.44 3.08 2.61
C ILE A 84 -4.70 3.73 2.01
N CYS A 85 -4.57 4.90 1.39
CA CYS A 85 -5.70 5.57 0.74
C CYS A 85 -6.30 4.74 -0.40
N LEU A 86 -5.46 4.07 -1.20
CA LEU A 86 -5.92 3.19 -2.28
C LEU A 86 -6.64 1.95 -1.74
N LEU A 87 -6.15 1.36 -0.64
CA LEU A 87 -6.83 0.26 0.04
C LEU A 87 -8.19 0.69 0.61
N LEU A 88 -8.26 1.85 1.25
CA LEU A 88 -9.52 2.39 1.76
C LEU A 88 -10.50 2.70 0.62
N TYR A 89 -10.03 3.30 -0.47
CA TYR A 89 -10.84 3.54 -1.65
C TYR A 89 -11.37 2.23 -2.24
N ALA A 90 -10.53 1.22 -2.39
CA ALA A 90 -10.96 -0.09 -2.91
C ALA A 90 -11.90 -0.83 -1.96
N VAL A 91 -11.84 -0.60 -0.65
CA VAL A 91 -12.79 -1.18 0.32
C VAL A 91 -14.12 -0.44 0.35
N TRP A 92 -14.12 0.89 0.15
CA TRP A 92 -15.32 1.75 0.21
C TRP A 92 -16.02 1.95 -1.13
N GLY A 93 -15.28 1.92 -2.24
CA GLY A 93 -15.81 2.04 -3.61
C GLY A 93 -16.46 0.76 -4.14
N LEU A 94 -16.71 -0.21 -3.24
CA LEU A 94 -17.10 -1.60 -3.47
C LEU A 94 -18.34 -1.94 -2.63
#